data_AF-A0A959GGH4-F1
#
_entry.id   AF-A0A959GGH4-F1
#
_cell.length_a   1.000
_cell.length_b   1.000
_cell.length_c   1.000
_cell.angle_alpha   90.00
_cell.angle_beta   90.00
_cell.angle_gamma   90.00
#
_symmetry.space_group_name_H-M   'P 1'
#
loop_
_entity.id
_entity.type
_entity.pdbx_description
1 polymer ?
#
loop_
_entity_poly.entity_id
_entity_poly.type
_entity_poly.pdbx_seq_one_letter_code
_entity_poly.pdbx_strand_id
1 'polypeptide(L)'
;LRFKRRLAQAEARSLRELDLAKTRLYTNISHEFRTPITVILGMARQVREQPEKWFRQGLDMITENSRRLLRLVNQMLDLSKLEAGAMEAQLQQGDVIAYLRYLVEPFQWHAQTKNIQLEFHTSEKELWMDFDPEKLGHICSNLLSNAIKFTPGGGPVFRDGKKRISRSVERIRNFIIRTGILGGG
;
A
#
# COMPACT_ATOMS: atom_id res chain seq x y z
N LEU A 1 19.90 21.58 -36.12
CA LEU A 1 19.09 20.41 -36.56
C LEU A 1 19.26 19.14 -35.71
N ARG A 2 20.47 18.65 -35.37
CA ARG A 2 20.66 17.40 -34.61
C ARG A 2 20.09 17.42 -33.18
N PHE A 3 20.14 18.56 -32.50
CA PHE A 3 19.58 18.74 -31.15
C PHE A 3 18.05 18.60 -31.11
N LYS A 4 17.32 19.26 -32.03
CA LYS A 4 15.85 19.11 -32.18
C LYS A 4 15.44 17.66 -32.46
N ARG A 5 16.19 16.92 -33.28
CA ARG A 5 15.94 15.48 -33.53
C ARG A 5 16.14 14.62 -32.28
N ARG A 6 17.19 14.88 -31.48
CA ARG A 6 17.42 14.19 -30.21
C ARG A 6 16.32 14.46 -29.18
N LEU A 7 15.87 15.71 -29.06
CA LEU A 7 14.73 16.09 -28.22
C LEU A 7 13.45 15.36 -28.63
N ALA A 8 13.09 15.42 -29.91
CA ALA A 8 11.90 14.73 -30.42
C ALA A 8 11.97 13.20 -30.23
N GLN A 9 13.16 12.60 -30.37
CA GLN A 9 13.36 11.17 -30.10
C GLN A 9 13.24 10.83 -28.61
N ALA A 10 13.74 11.70 -27.72
CA ALA A 10 13.62 11.52 -26.27
C ALA A 10 12.15 11.65 -25.82
N GLU A 11 11.43 12.63 -26.34
CA GLU A 11 10.01 12.84 -26.08
C GLU A 11 9.16 11.68 -26.61
N ALA A 12 9.39 11.24 -27.85
CA ALA A 12 8.70 10.08 -28.42
C ALA A 12 9.00 8.79 -27.63
N ARG A 13 10.22 8.64 -27.10
CA ARG A 13 10.57 7.51 -26.24
C ARG A 13 9.84 7.58 -24.90
N SER A 14 9.81 8.76 -24.27
CA SER A 14 9.10 8.98 -23.01
C SER A 14 7.61 8.69 -23.14
N LEU A 15 6.96 9.16 -24.22
CA LEU A 15 5.56 8.87 -24.52
C LEU A 15 5.28 7.37 -24.67
N ARG A 16 6.15 6.64 -25.39
CA ARG A 16 6.01 5.17 -25.51
C ARG A 16 6.21 4.46 -24.19
N GLU A 17 7.17 4.89 -23.38
CA GLU A 17 7.41 4.30 -22.05
C GLU A 17 6.18 4.50 -21.14
N LEU A 18 5.53 5.66 -21.23
CA LEU A 18 4.31 5.98 -20.50
C LEU A 18 3.11 5.13 -20.97
N ASP A 19 2.92 4.98 -22.28
CA ASP A 19 1.87 4.14 -22.85
C ASP A 19 2.04 2.65 -22.50
N LEU A 20 3.27 2.16 -22.54
CA LEU A 20 3.61 0.80 -22.08
C LEU A 20 3.35 0.63 -20.58
N ALA A 21 3.68 1.63 -19.77
CA ALA A 21 3.40 1.60 -18.33
C ALA A 21 1.88 1.53 -18.06
N LYS A 22 1.08 2.33 -18.79
CA LYS A 22 -0.38 2.33 -18.70
C LYS A 22 -0.98 0.98 -19.11
N THR A 23 -0.49 0.39 -20.20
CA THR A 23 -0.93 -0.93 -20.66
C THR A 23 -0.62 -2.02 -19.63
N ARG A 24 0.59 -2.02 -19.05
CA ARG A 24 0.97 -2.95 -17.99
C ARG A 24 0.10 -2.79 -16.75
N LEU A 25 -0.20 -1.54 -16.37
CA LEU A 25 -1.08 -1.24 -15.25
C LEU A 25 -2.47 -1.89 -15.45
N TYR A 26 -3.14 -1.66 -16.59
CA TYR A 26 -4.45 -2.26 -16.88
C TYR A 26 -4.44 -3.79 -16.89
N THR A 27 -3.37 -4.37 -17.44
CA THR A 27 -3.19 -5.83 -17.44
C THR A 27 -3.11 -6.35 -16.01
N ASN A 28 -2.25 -5.74 -15.18
CA ASN A 28 -2.07 -6.13 -13.79
C ASN A 28 -3.37 -5.98 -12.98
N ILE A 29 -4.09 -4.86 -13.15
CA ILE A 29 -5.39 -4.63 -12.52
C ILE A 29 -6.36 -5.76 -12.88
N SER A 30 -6.48 -6.09 -14.17
CA SER A 30 -7.39 -7.13 -14.63
C SER A 30 -7.10 -8.49 -13.97
N HIS A 31 -5.82 -8.84 -13.81
CA HIS A 31 -5.41 -10.06 -13.11
C HIS A 31 -5.70 -10.01 -11.61
N GLU A 32 -5.44 -8.88 -10.96
CA GLU A 32 -5.68 -8.69 -9.54
C GLU A 32 -7.17 -8.71 -9.18
N PHE A 33 -8.05 -8.27 -10.09
CA PHE A 33 -9.51 -8.36 -9.94
C PHE A 33 -10.03 -9.78 -10.19
N ARG A 34 -9.49 -10.49 -11.18
CA ARG A 34 -9.94 -11.85 -11.52
C ARG A 34 -9.83 -12.80 -10.33
N THR A 35 -8.73 -12.73 -9.59
CA THR A 35 -8.46 -13.63 -8.45
C THR A 35 -9.59 -13.62 -7.38
N PRO A 36 -9.91 -12.48 -6.73
CA PRO A 36 -10.99 -12.43 -5.74
C PRO A 36 -12.36 -12.76 -6.35
N ILE A 37 -12.64 -12.36 -7.59
CA ILE A 37 -13.91 -12.69 -8.28
C ILE A 37 -14.06 -14.21 -8.44
N THR A 38 -13.03 -14.90 -8.91
CA THR A 38 -13.05 -16.36 -9.07
C THR A 38 -13.27 -17.07 -7.74
N VAL A 39 -12.65 -16.60 -6.65
CA VAL A 39 -12.85 -17.17 -5.31
C VAL A 39 -14.28 -16.94 -4.83
N ILE A 40 -14.82 -15.73 -4.96
CA ILE A 40 -16.20 -15.40 -4.56
C ILE A 40 -17.19 -16.31 -5.29
N LEU A 41 -17.06 -16.44 -6.62
CA LEU A 41 -17.94 -17.28 -7.44
C LEU A 41 -17.85 -18.76 -7.04
N GLY A 42 -16.63 -19.26 -6.82
CA GLY A 42 -16.40 -20.63 -6.39
C GLY A 42 -17.02 -20.94 -5.02
N MET A 43 -16.78 -20.06 -4.04
CA MET A 43 -17.33 -20.22 -2.69
C MET A 43 -18.85 -20.10 -2.66
N ALA A 44 -19.42 -19.14 -3.40
CA ALA A 44 -20.87 -19.00 -3.53
C ALA A 44 -21.52 -20.26 -4.10
N ARG A 45 -20.88 -20.90 -5.09
CA ARG A 45 -21.33 -22.19 -5.64
C ARG A 45 -21.26 -23.31 -4.58
N GLN A 46 -20.15 -23.41 -3.85
CA GLN A 46 -19.97 -24.42 -2.80
C GLN A 46 -20.98 -24.27 -1.66
N VAL A 47 -21.24 -23.05 -1.20
CA VAL A 47 -22.27 -22.76 -0.19
C VAL A 47 -23.66 -23.14 -0.70
N ARG A 48 -23.96 -22.87 -1.97
CA ARG A 48 -25.24 -23.23 -2.58
C ARG A 48 -25.44 -24.76 -2.70
N GLU A 49 -24.39 -25.50 -3.07
CA GLU A 49 -24.48 -26.95 -3.30
C GLU A 49 -24.42 -27.76 -1.99
N GLN A 50 -23.62 -27.33 -1.01
CA GLN A 50 -23.42 -28.03 0.27
C GLN A 50 -23.33 -27.01 1.43
N PRO A 51 -24.45 -26.37 1.81
CA PRO A 51 -24.46 -25.31 2.82
C PRO A 51 -23.95 -25.80 4.18
N GLU A 52 -24.35 -26.98 4.62
CA GLU A 52 -23.92 -27.61 5.89
C GLU A 52 -22.38 -27.62 6.05
N LYS A 53 -21.66 -27.82 4.93
CA LYS A 53 -20.20 -27.95 4.90
C LYS A 53 -19.49 -26.62 4.71
N TRP A 54 -20.02 -25.74 3.86
CA TRP A 54 -19.29 -24.56 3.38
C TRP A 54 -19.83 -23.23 3.89
N PHE A 55 -20.96 -23.18 4.59
CA PHE A 55 -21.61 -21.92 4.93
C PHE A 55 -20.67 -20.92 5.62
N ARG A 56 -20.02 -21.33 6.72
CA ARG A 56 -19.14 -20.44 7.48
C ARG A 56 -17.89 -20.05 6.68
N GLN A 57 -17.12 -21.05 6.22
CA GLN A 57 -15.87 -20.80 5.48
C GLN A 57 -16.12 -20.02 4.18
N GLY A 58 -17.18 -20.36 3.45
CA GLY A 58 -17.55 -19.71 2.19
C GLY A 58 -17.93 -18.25 2.41
N LEU A 59 -18.73 -17.95 3.45
CA LEU A 59 -19.05 -16.56 3.82
C LEU A 59 -17.79 -15.76 4.19
N ASP A 60 -16.91 -16.33 5.03
CA ASP A 60 -15.66 -15.65 5.43
C ASP A 60 -14.79 -15.32 4.20
N MET A 61 -14.63 -16.28 3.29
CA MET A 61 -13.88 -16.08 2.05
C MET A 61 -14.53 -15.07 1.11
N ILE A 62 -15.87 -15.08 0.98
CA ILE A 62 -16.60 -14.10 0.18
C ILE A 62 -16.41 -12.69 0.76
N THR A 63 -16.55 -12.52 2.07
CA THR A 63 -16.39 -11.24 2.74
C THR A 63 -14.98 -10.69 2.58
N GLU A 64 -13.95 -11.50 2.82
CA GLU A 64 -12.56 -11.04 2.71
C GLU A 64 -12.19 -10.66 1.26
N ASN A 65 -12.62 -11.46 0.28
CA ASN A 65 -12.36 -11.15 -1.13
C ASN A 65 -13.17 -9.94 -1.62
N SER A 66 -14.38 -9.72 -1.10
CA SER A 66 -15.16 -8.50 -1.37
C SER A 66 -14.48 -7.25 -0.80
N ARG A 67 -13.94 -7.33 0.43
CA ARG A 67 -13.13 -6.25 1.01
C ARG A 67 -11.87 -5.98 0.20
N ARG A 68 -11.22 -7.03 -0.32
CA ARG A 68 -10.06 -6.88 -1.22
C ARG A 68 -10.44 -6.15 -2.52
N LEU A 69 -11.56 -6.50 -3.15
CA LEU A 69 -12.05 -5.81 -4.33
C LEU A 69 -12.33 -4.33 -4.05
N LEU A 70 -12.99 -4.01 -2.93
CA LEU A 70 -13.25 -2.63 -2.56
C LEU A 70 -11.94 -1.82 -2.40
N ARG A 71 -10.91 -2.40 -1.79
CA ARG A 71 -9.59 -1.78 -1.69
C ARG A 71 -8.99 -1.48 -3.08
N LEU A 72 -9.08 -2.42 -4.02
CA LEU A 72 -8.59 -2.23 -5.39
C LEU A 72 -9.36 -1.13 -6.14
N VAL A 73 -10.68 -1.05 -5.96
CA VAL A 73 -11.52 0.02 -6.54
C VAL A 73 -11.12 1.38 -5.99
N ASN A 74 -10.93 1.49 -4.67
CA ASN A 74 -10.52 2.76 -4.06
C ASN A 74 -9.14 3.20 -4.57
N GLN A 75 -8.18 2.27 -4.71
CA GLN A 75 -6.87 2.56 -5.30
C GLN A 75 -6.97 3.10 -6.73
N MET A 76 -7.93 2.61 -7.53
CA MET A 76 -8.19 3.11 -8.88
C MET A 76 -8.77 4.53 -8.87
N LEU A 77 -9.71 4.80 -7.96
CA LEU A 77 -10.29 6.14 -7.80
C LEU A 77 -9.24 7.15 -7.35
N ASP A 78 -8.37 6.76 -6.41
CA ASP A 78 -7.29 7.61 -5.92
C ASP A 78 -6.29 7.93 -7.03
N LEU A 79 -5.93 6.93 -7.85
CA LEU A 79 -5.07 7.15 -9.02
C LEU A 79 -5.72 8.12 -10.02
N SER A 80 -7.01 7.94 -10.31
CA SER A 80 -7.73 8.82 -11.24
C SER A 80 -7.79 10.27 -10.73
N LYS A 81 -7.99 10.47 -9.42
CA LYS A 81 -7.94 11.80 -8.79
C LYS A 81 -6.55 12.41 -8.90
N LEU A 82 -5.50 11.61 -8.71
CA LEU A 82 -4.11 12.04 -8.81
C LEU A 82 -3.76 12.47 -10.24
N GLU A 83 -4.13 11.68 -11.25
CA GLU A 83 -3.90 12.02 -12.67
C GLU A 83 -4.65 13.28 -13.10
N ALA A 84 -5.85 13.51 -12.56
CA ALA A 84 -6.64 14.72 -12.83
C ALA A 84 -6.13 15.97 -12.09
N GLY A 85 -5.12 15.85 -11.22
CA GLY A 85 -4.69 16.92 -10.32
C GLY A 85 -5.75 17.32 -9.28
N ALA A 86 -6.84 16.54 -9.15
CA ALA A 86 -7.97 16.80 -8.26
C ALA A 86 -7.77 16.21 -6.86
N MET A 87 -6.60 15.64 -6.58
CA MET A 87 -6.26 15.12 -5.26
C MET A 87 -5.70 16.25 -4.39
N GLU A 88 -6.58 17.08 -3.83
CA GLU A 88 -6.16 18.13 -2.90
C GLU A 88 -5.58 17.52 -1.61
N ALA A 89 -4.52 18.14 -1.08
CA ALA A 89 -3.94 17.81 0.20
C ALA A 89 -4.55 18.70 1.28
N GLN A 90 -5.13 18.07 2.30
CA GLN A 90 -5.68 18.78 3.46
C GLN A 90 -4.59 18.87 4.52
N LEU A 91 -3.70 19.84 4.34
CA LEU A 91 -2.57 20.04 5.23
C LEU A 91 -3.03 20.54 6.60
N GLN A 92 -2.51 19.93 7.64
CA GLN A 92 -2.70 20.30 9.03
C GLN A 92 -1.34 20.36 9.72
N GLN A 93 -1.12 21.38 10.53
CA GLN A 93 0.09 21.50 11.33
C GLN A 93 0.01 20.58 12.54
N GLY A 94 1.02 19.75 12.76
CA GLY A 94 1.08 18.90 13.95
C GLY A 94 2.40 18.17 14.12
N ASP A 95 2.58 17.49 15.26
CA ASP A 95 3.73 16.61 15.48
C ASP A 95 3.56 15.31 14.66
N VAL A 96 4.25 15.25 13.52
CA VAL A 96 4.20 14.10 12.62
C VAL A 96 4.81 12.85 13.27
N ILE A 97 5.76 12.99 14.21
CA ILE A 97 6.38 11.84 14.88
C ILE A 97 5.39 11.19 15.84
N ALA A 98 4.63 11.97 16.60
CA ALA A 98 3.53 11.45 17.42
C ALA A 98 2.48 10.73 16.56
N TYR A 99 2.09 11.32 15.42
CA TYR A 99 1.13 10.71 14.52
C TYR A 99 1.64 9.39 13.90
N LEU A 100 2.89 9.33 13.46
CA LEU A 100 3.51 8.10 12.94
C LEU A 100 3.59 7.00 14.01
N ARG A 101 3.91 7.36 15.27
CA ARG A 101 3.88 6.39 16.39
C ARG A 101 2.49 5.79 16.56
N TYR A 102 1.46 6.64 16.60
CA TYR A 102 0.07 6.20 16.67
C TYR A 102 -0.31 5.26 15.52
N LEU A 103 0.13 5.56 14.29
CA LEU A 103 -0.13 4.70 13.14
C LEU A 103 0.60 3.34 13.20
N VAL A 104 1.80 3.29 13.77
CA VAL A 104 2.61 2.06 13.82
C VAL A 104 2.14 1.10 14.91
N GLU A 105 1.64 1.59 16.03
CA GLU A 105 1.27 0.79 17.21
C GLU A 105 0.31 -0.39 16.89
N PRO A 106 -0.81 -0.22 16.15
CA PRO A 106 -1.67 -1.34 15.78
C PRO A 106 -0.97 -2.41 14.93
N PHE A 107 -0.02 -1.98 14.09
CA PHE A 107 0.76 -2.88 13.24
C PHE A 107 1.83 -3.64 14.02
N GLN A 108 2.33 -3.10 15.14
CA GLN A 108 3.25 -3.83 16.01
C GLN A 108 2.54 -5.04 16.62
N TRP A 109 1.32 -4.86 17.11
CA TRP A 109 0.51 -5.97 17.58
C TRP A 109 0.23 -6.99 16.46
N HIS A 110 -0.19 -6.55 15.28
CA HIS A 110 -0.42 -7.45 14.15
C HIS A 110 0.85 -8.22 13.74
N ALA A 111 2.01 -7.57 13.71
CA ALA A 111 3.28 -8.20 13.40
C ALA A 111 3.66 -9.28 14.42
N GLN A 112 3.42 -9.03 15.71
CA GLN A 112 3.69 -9.99 16.79
C GLN A 112 2.91 -11.30 16.61
N THR A 113 1.63 -11.22 16.19
CA THR A 113 0.83 -12.43 15.88
C THR A 113 1.43 -13.29 14.76
N LYS A 114 2.33 -12.73 13.95
CA LYS A 114 3.06 -13.41 12.87
C LYS A 114 4.54 -13.67 13.22
N ASN A 115 4.94 -13.54 14.48
CA ASN A 115 6.33 -13.65 14.96
C ASN A 115 7.29 -12.68 14.26
N ILE A 116 6.80 -11.47 13.93
CA ILE A 116 7.57 -10.39 13.31
C ILE A 116 7.76 -9.27 14.34
N GLN A 117 8.98 -8.75 14.46
CA GLN A 117 9.29 -7.59 15.29
C GLN A 117 9.27 -6.32 14.42
N LEU A 118 8.28 -5.48 14.66
CA LEU A 118 8.16 -4.17 14.04
C LEU A 118 8.58 -3.09 15.05
N GLU A 119 9.59 -2.30 14.68
CA GLU A 119 10.11 -1.23 15.53
C GLU A 119 10.08 0.09 14.77
N PHE A 120 9.65 1.14 15.47
CA PHE A 120 9.71 2.52 14.99
C PHE A 120 10.88 3.24 15.65
N HIS A 121 11.85 3.67 14.84
CA HIS A 121 13.05 4.37 15.29
C HIS A 121 13.07 5.79 14.73
N THR A 122 13.33 6.77 15.59
CA THR A 122 13.50 8.18 15.23
C THR A 122 14.55 8.81 16.14
N SER A 123 15.40 9.68 15.58
CA SER A 123 16.31 10.54 16.36
C SER A 123 15.57 11.72 16.99
N GLU A 124 14.51 12.19 16.33
CA GLU A 124 13.71 13.33 16.75
C GLU A 124 12.61 12.88 17.72
N LYS A 125 12.45 13.62 18.83
CA LYS A 125 11.36 13.39 19.80
C LYS A 125 10.02 13.85 19.24
N GLU A 126 10.01 15.02 18.61
CA GLU A 126 8.87 15.65 17.95
C GLU A 126 9.34 16.31 16.66
N LEU A 127 8.44 16.44 15.68
CA LEU A 127 8.66 17.24 14.47
C LEU A 127 7.34 17.88 14.05
N TRP A 128 7.24 19.18 14.30
CA TRP A 128 6.09 19.96 13.89
C TRP A 128 6.20 20.34 12.42
N MET A 129 5.25 19.88 11.61
CA MET A 129 5.18 20.21 10.19
C MET A 129 3.74 20.16 9.69
N ASP A 130 3.50 20.72 8.51
CA ASP A 130 2.24 20.57 7.80
C ASP A 130 2.22 19.19 7.12
N PHE A 131 1.18 18.42 7.38
CA PHE A 131 0.94 17.15 6.70
C PHE A 131 -0.55 16.86 6.57
N ASP A 132 -0.93 16.01 5.61
CA ASP A 132 -2.29 15.50 5.48
C ASP A 132 -2.39 14.17 6.26
N PRO A 133 -3.11 14.13 7.41
CA PRO A 133 -3.17 12.94 8.25
C PRO A 133 -3.79 11.75 7.52
N GLU A 134 -4.85 11.97 6.73
CA GLU A 134 -5.53 10.90 6.01
C GLU A 134 -4.62 10.25 4.98
N LYS A 135 -3.98 11.06 4.11
CA LYS A 135 -3.06 10.55 3.09
C LYS A 135 -1.83 9.88 3.73
N LEU A 136 -1.25 10.49 4.76
CA LEU A 136 -0.09 9.92 5.44
C LEU A 136 -0.45 8.60 6.13
N GLY A 137 -1.63 8.52 6.74
CA GLY A 137 -2.21 7.30 7.31
C GLY A 137 -2.37 6.19 6.26
N HIS A 138 -2.92 6.51 5.10
CA HIS A 138 -3.06 5.55 3.99
C HIS A 138 -1.71 5.04 3.48
N ILE A 139 -0.74 5.93 3.28
CA ILE A 139 0.61 5.58 2.83
C ILE A 139 1.27 4.65 3.85
N CYS A 140 1.26 5.02 5.13
CA CYS A 140 1.85 4.22 6.20
C CYS A 140 1.19 2.86 6.31
N SER A 141 -0.15 2.81 6.31
CA SER A 141 -0.92 1.56 6.37
C SER A 141 -0.57 0.61 5.22
N ASN A 142 -0.52 1.12 3.99
CA ASN A 142 -0.13 0.32 2.82
C ASN A 142 1.30 -0.23 2.92
N LEU A 143 2.25 0.60 3.36
CA LEU A 143 3.65 0.19 3.51
C LEU A 143 3.84 -0.83 4.63
N LEU A 144 3.24 -0.61 5.79
CA LEU A 144 3.32 -1.50 6.95
C LEU A 144 2.62 -2.84 6.68
N SER A 145 1.43 -2.81 6.09
CA SER A 145 0.69 -4.02 5.70
C SER A 145 1.50 -4.85 4.70
N ASN A 146 2.08 -4.23 3.68
CA ASN A 146 2.95 -4.91 2.72
C ASN A 146 4.21 -5.47 3.38
N ALA A 147 4.85 -4.70 4.27
CA ALA A 147 6.04 -5.15 4.97
C ALA A 147 5.77 -6.41 5.81
N ILE A 148 4.65 -6.46 6.53
CA ILE A 148 4.26 -7.63 7.32
C ILE A 148 3.86 -8.80 6.41
N LYS A 149 3.06 -8.55 5.37
CA LYS A 149 2.58 -9.59 4.44
C LYS A 149 3.71 -10.31 3.71
N PHE A 150 4.73 -9.57 3.26
CA PHE A 150 5.83 -10.10 2.46
C PHE A 150 7.07 -10.47 3.28
N THR A 151 7.02 -10.35 4.60
CA THR A 151 8.06 -10.90 5.50
C THR A 151 7.65 -12.32 5.90
N PRO A 152 8.34 -13.38 5.43
CA PRO A 152 8.00 -14.76 5.80
C PRO A 152 8.24 -14.97 7.30
N GLY A 153 7.20 -15.43 8.00
CA GLY A 153 7.28 -15.86 9.40
C GLY A 153 7.79 -17.29 9.50
N GLY A 154 8.78 -17.54 10.35
CA GLY A 154 9.20 -18.87 10.82
C GLY A 154 9.52 -19.92 9.75
N GLY A 155 10.78 -19.95 9.27
CA GLY A 155 11.36 -21.17 8.70
C GLY A 155 11.83 -22.15 9.79
N PRO A 156 12.10 -23.44 9.49
CA PRO A 156 12.26 -24.50 10.50
C PRO A 156 13.49 -24.41 11.43
N VAL A 157 14.29 -23.35 11.37
CA VAL A 157 15.48 -23.19 12.21
C VAL A 157 15.60 -21.75 12.68
N PHE A 158 14.86 -21.36 13.71
CA PHE A 158 15.09 -20.08 14.39
C PHE A 158 14.89 -20.25 15.90
N ARG A 159 15.89 -20.85 16.55
CA ARG A 159 16.11 -20.68 17.99
C ARG A 159 16.73 -19.29 18.16
N ASP A 160 15.99 -18.40 18.84
CA ASP A 160 16.48 -17.14 19.43
C ASP A 160 16.60 -15.85 18.60
N GLY A 161 15.76 -15.61 17.57
CA GLY A 161 15.86 -14.36 16.81
C GLY A 161 14.57 -13.88 16.17
N LYS A 162 13.90 -12.91 16.80
CA LYS A 162 12.80 -12.16 16.18
C LYS A 162 13.34 -11.40 14.95
N LYS A 163 12.66 -11.52 13.80
CA LYS A 163 13.03 -10.77 12.58
C LYS A 163 12.59 -9.31 12.70
N ARG A 164 13.53 -8.39 12.58
CA ARG A 164 13.32 -6.94 12.72
C ARG A 164 13.00 -6.28 11.38
N ILE A 165 11.82 -5.68 11.25
CA ILE A 165 11.47 -4.81 10.12
C ILE A 165 11.96 -3.39 10.45
N SER A 166 13.15 -3.02 9.97
CA SER A 166 13.71 -1.66 10.12
C SER A 166 13.66 -0.84 8.82
N ARG A 167 13.75 -1.48 7.65
CA ARG A 167 13.86 -0.80 6.34
C ARG A 167 12.58 -0.08 5.89
N SER A 168 11.41 -0.51 6.33
CA SER A 168 10.13 0.09 5.91
C SER A 168 9.87 1.44 6.58
N VAL A 169 10.24 1.57 7.87
CA VAL A 169 10.13 2.83 8.63
C VAL A 169 11.11 3.87 8.08
N GLU A 170 12.32 3.45 7.72
CA GLU A 170 13.31 4.34 7.11
C GLU A 170 12.92 4.77 5.69
N ARG A 171 12.17 3.95 4.95
CA ARG A 171 11.54 4.36 3.68
C ARG A 171 10.40 5.35 3.88
N ILE A 172 9.58 5.21 4.93
CA ILE A 172 8.54 6.18 5.29
C ILE A 172 9.20 7.51 5.66
N ARG A 173 10.24 7.48 6.52
CA ARG A 173 11.06 8.64 6.86
C ARG A 173 11.67 9.29 5.63
N ASN A 174 12.31 8.51 4.75
CA ASN A 174 12.94 9.04 3.53
C ASN A 174 11.92 9.54 2.51
N PHE A 175 10.73 8.95 2.45
CA PHE A 175 9.62 9.45 1.64
C PHE A 175 9.19 10.82 2.19
N ILE A 176 8.89 10.94 3.49
CA ILE A 176 8.49 12.20 4.15
C ILE A 176 9.56 13.30 4.01
N ILE A 177 10.84 12.96 4.15
CA ILE A 177 11.95 13.93 4.00
C ILE A 177 12.14 14.34 2.52
N ARG A 178 11.96 13.42 1.55
CA ARG A 178 12.14 13.73 0.12
C ARG A 178 10.95 14.40 -0.53
N THR A 179 9.73 14.03 -0.14
CA THR A 179 8.48 14.66 -0.61
C THR A 179 8.13 15.83 0.27
N GLY A 180 9.12 16.59 0.77
CA GLY A 180 8.92 17.72 1.65
C GLY A 180 7.63 18.44 1.26
N ILE A 181 6.66 18.40 2.17
CA ILE A 181 5.45 19.21 2.13
C ILE A 181 5.93 20.65 2.42
N LEU A 182 6.79 21.15 1.53
CA LEU A 182 7.49 22.42 1.44
C LEU A 182 7.99 22.51 -0.02
N GLY A 183 7.53 23.40 -0.88
CA GLY A 183 6.82 24.65 -0.63
C GLY A 183 5.64 24.88 -1.56
N GLY A 184 4.63 25.54 -1.00
CA GLY A 184 3.92 26.56 -1.75
C GLY A 184 4.82 27.79 -1.87
N GLY A 185 4.81 28.41 -3.05
CA GLY A 185 5.57 29.61 -3.39
C GLY A 185 6.48 29.41 -4.58
#